data_AF-A0A699XX35-F1
#
_entry.id   AF-A0A699XX35-F1
#
_cell.length_a   1.000
_cell.length_b   1.000
_cell.length_c   1.000
_cell.angle_alpha   90.00
_cell.angle_beta   90.00
_cell.angle_gamma   90.00
#
_symmetry.space_group_name_H-M   'P 1'
#
loop_
_entity.id
_entity.type
_entity.pdbx_description
1 polymer ?
#
loop_
_entity_poly.entity_id
_entity_poly.type
_entity_poly.pdbx_seq_one_letter_code
_entity_poly.pdbx_strand_id
1 'polypeptide(L)' 'VEPDLISRIKEAQKEDSEIWTIVENLDEQTKFCLDEDDVLWQGTRLCVPNDATLREALLT' A
#
# COMPACT_ATOMS: atom_id res chain seq x y z
N VAL A 1 -10.70 -12.32 -15.52
CA VAL A 1 -10.59 -10.85 -15.65
C VAL A 1 -9.32 -10.49 -14.93
N GLU A 2 -8.34 -9.88 -15.60
CA GLU A 2 -7.11 -9.46 -14.89
C GLU A 2 -7.51 -8.52 -13.75
N PRO A 3 -7.02 -8.75 -12.52
CA PRO A 3 -7.26 -7.82 -11.43
C PRO A 3 -6.65 -6.48 -11.80
N ASP A 4 -7.41 -5.41 -11.55
CA ASP A 4 -6.94 -4.04 -11.74
C ASP A 4 -5.63 -3.84 -10.97
N LEU A 5 -4.71 -3.05 -11.53
CA LEU A 5 -3.41 -2.80 -10.91
C LEU A 5 -3.57 -2.27 -9.47
N ILE A 6 -4.62 -1.49 -9.20
CA ILE A 6 -4.95 -0.99 -7.87
C ILE A 6 -5.29 -2.14 -6.92
N SER A 7 -6.04 -3.15 -7.35
CA SER A 7 -6.35 -4.33 -6.53
C SER A 7 -5.07 -5.10 -6.17
N ARG A 8 -4.16 -5.28 -7.12
CA ARG A 8 -2.86 -5.94 -6.85
C ARG A 8 -2.01 -5.16 -5.84
N ILE A 9 -2.01 -3.83 -5.92
CA ILE A 9 -1.31 -2.97 -4.95
C ILE A 9 -1.94 -3.13 -3.56
N LYS A 10 -3.28 -3.09 -3.46
CA LYS A 10 -4.01 -3.25 -2.19
C LYS A 10 -3.72 -4.60 -1.53
N GLU A 11 -3.72 -5.70 -2.29
CA GLU A 11 -3.41 -7.03 -1.73
C GLU A 11 -1.95 -7.13 -1.29
N ALA A 12 -1.01 -6.66 -2.12
CA ALA A 12 0.40 -6.66 -1.76
C ALA A 12 0.68 -5.84 -0.49
N GLN A 13 -0.06 -4.75 -0.25
CA GLN A 13 0.10 -3.98 0.99
C GLN A 13 -0.25 -4.80 2.24
N LYS A 14 -1.27 -5.65 2.15
CA LYS A 14 -1.74 -6.46 3.30
C LYS A 14 -0.73 -7.53 3.68
N GLU A 15 0.03 -8.02 2.71
CA GLU A 15 1.09 -9.02 2.89
C GLU A 15 2.45 -8.39 3.24
N ASP A 16 2.61 -7.07 3.08
CA ASP A 16 3.85 -6.36 3.36
C ASP A 16 4.01 -6.03 4.86
N SER A 17 4.94 -6.70 5.51
CA SER A 17 5.22 -6.52 6.94
C SER A 17 5.93 -5.21 7.27
N GLU A 18 6.64 -4.59 6.31
CA GLU A 18 7.21 -3.26 6.50
C GLU A 18 6.10 -2.20 6.54
N ILE A 19 5.05 -2.35 5.72
CA ILE A 19 3.86 -1.49 5.77
C ILE A 19 3.14 -1.63 7.11
N TRP A 20 2.94 -2.86 7.59
CA TRP A 20 2.38 -3.07 8.93
C TRP A 20 3.24 -2.45 10.03
N THR A 21 4.57 -2.53 9.91
CA THR A 21 5.47 -1.88 10.86
C THR A 21 5.30 -0.36 10.82
N ILE A 22 5.11 0.25 9.64
CA ILE A 22 4.82 1.69 9.53
C ILE A 22 3.48 2.03 10.20
N VAL A 23 2.45 1.22 9.96
CA VAL A 23 1.12 1.34 10.61
C VAL A 23 1.21 1.25 12.13
N GLU A 24 2.01 0.33 12.67
CA GLU A 24 2.21 0.21 14.12
C GLU A 24 3.01 1.40 14.70
N ASN A 25 3.88 2.00 13.89
CA ASN A 25 4.67 3.18 14.24
C ASN A 25 4.01 4.50 13.79
N LEU A 26 2.74 4.50 13.36
CA LEU A 26 2.01 5.70 12.96
C LEU A 26 1.83 6.63 14.17
N ASP A 27 2.76 7.55 14.36
CA ASP A 27 2.62 8.65 15.31
C ASP A 27 1.54 9.61 14.79
N GLU A 28 0.78 10.24 15.70
CA GLU A 28 -0.32 11.17 15.41
C GLU A 28 0.11 12.36 14.51
N GLN A 29 1.42 12.56 14.35
CA GLN A 29 2.02 13.61 13.53
C GLN A 29 2.21 13.23 12.05
N THR A 30 1.98 11.97 11.68
CA THR A 30 2.19 11.52 10.31
C THR A 30 0.91 11.64 9.49
N LYS A 31 1.02 12.08 8.22
CA LYS A 31 -0.14 12.23 7.31
C LYS A 31 -0.63 10.90 6.72
N PHE A 32 -0.38 9.81 7.41
CA PHE A 32 -0.79 8.49 6.98
C PHE A 32 -2.16 8.16 7.57
N CYS A 33 -3.01 7.52 6.78
CA CYS A 33 -4.35 7.10 7.18
C CYS A 33 -4.61 5.72 6.60
N LEU A 34 -5.17 4.83 7.42
CA LEU A 34 -5.76 3.58 6.94
C LEU A 34 -7.20 3.85 6.48
N ASP A 35 -7.60 3.24 5.37
CA ASP A 35 -8.99 3.23 4.93
C ASP A 35 -9.77 2.01 5.47
N GLU A 36 -11.03 1.84 5.04
CA GLU A 36 -11.89 0.71 5.44
C GLU A 36 -11.42 -0.66 4.91
N ASP A 37 -10.50 -0.68 3.95
CA ASP A 37 -9.92 -1.90 3.36
C ASP A 37 -8.57 -2.27 4.00
N ASP A 38 -8.16 -1.63 5.11
CA ASP A 38 -6.81 -1.73 5.70
C ASP A 38 -5.70 -1.31 4.72
N VAL A 39 -5.99 -0.35 3.83
CA VAL A 39 -5.02 0.16 2.86
C VAL A 39 -4.42 1.46 3.38
N LEU A 40 -3.10 1.55 3.34
CA LEU A 40 -2.36 2.71 3.79
C LEU A 40 -2.33 3.81 2.71
N TRP A 41 -2.76 5.00 3.11
CA TRP A 41 -2.76 6.21 2.30
C TRP A 41 -1.91 7.29 2.96
N GLN A 42 -1.23 8.10 2.15
CA GLN A 42 -0.59 9.34 2.58
C GLN A 42 -1.36 10.54 2.01
N GLY A 43 -2.25 11.13 2.81
CA GLY A 43 -3.21 12.12 2.32
C GLY A 43 -4.12 11.52 1.23
N THR A 44 -3.87 11.85 -0.04
CA THR A 44 -4.62 11.32 -1.19
C THR A 44 -3.80 10.35 -2.06
N ARG A 45 -2.62 9.92 -1.60
CA ARG A 45 -1.69 9.05 -2.35
C ARG A 45 -1.74 7.64 -1.76
N LEU A 46 -1.94 6.65 -2.63
CA LEU A 46 -1.85 5.23 -2.26
C LEU A 46 -0.38 4.85 -2.03
N CYS A 47 -0.07 4.24 -0.89
CA CYS A 47 1.26 3.68 -0.68
C CYS A 47 1.47 2.48 -1.64
N VAL A 48 2.66 2.33 -2.21
CA VAL A 48 2.95 1.18 -3.07
C VAL A 48 4.05 0.39 -2.39
N PRO A 49 3.80 -0.88 -2.02
CA PRO A 49 4.82 -1.73 -1.42
C PRO A 49 5.96 -1.94 -2.42
N ASN A 50 7.17 -2.15 -1.94
CA ASN A 50 8.36 -2.32 -2.78
C ASN A 50 8.44 -3.74 -3.37
N ASP A 51 7.36 -4.18 -3.99
CA ASP A 51 7.23 -5.49 -4.62
C ASP A 51 7.79 -5.47 -6.05
N ALA A 52 8.63 -6.44 -6.38
CA ALA A 52 9.25 -6.54 -7.70
C ALA A 52 8.20 -6.70 -8.81
N THR A 53 7.15 -7.49 -8.57
CA THR A 53 6.07 -7.75 -9.52
C THR A 53 5.23 -6.51 -9.80
N LEU A 54 5.02 -5.65 -8.79
CA LEU A 54 4.36 -4.36 -8.98
C LEU A 54 5.25 -3.35 -9.72
N ARG A 55 6.56 -3.33 -9.42
CA ARG A 55 7.51 -2.48 -10.15
C ARG A 55 7.57 -2.82 -11.63
N GLU A 56 7.61 -4.11 -11.98
CA GLU A 56 7.59 -4.55 -13.38
C GLU A 56 6.26 -4.20 -14.07
N ALA A 57 5.14 -4.32 -13.35
CA ALA A 57 3.81 -3.97 -13.88
C ALA A 57 3.63 -2.47 -14.13
N LEU A 58 4.34 -1.60 -13.40
CA LEU A 58 4.33 -0.15 -13.61
C LEU A 58 5.24 0.31 -14.76
N LEU A 59 6.21 -0.54 -15.16
CA LEU A 59 7.19 -0.25 -16.21
C LEU A 59 6.78 -0.78 -17.59
N THR A 60 5.65 -1.47 -17.69
CA THR A 60 5.07 -2.03 -18.93
C THR A 60 3.89 -1.19 -19.39
#